data_AF-A0A7W2HG05-F1
#
_entry.id   AF-A0A7W2HG05-F1
#
_cell.length_a   1.000
_cell.length_b   1.000
_cell.length_c   1.000
_cell.angle_alpha   90.00
_cell.angle_beta   90.00
_cell.angle_gamma   90.00
#
_symmetry.space_group_name_H-M   'P 1'
#
loop_
_entity.id
_entity.type
_entity.pdbx_description
1 polymer ?
#
loop_
_entity_poly.entity_id
_entity_poly.type
_entity_poly.pdbx_seq_one_letter_code
_entity_poly.pdbx_strand_id
1 'polypeptide(L)'
;MKPHAEIEQVWPRDGRIRIVGRLYGRRGDSGRDWRLLLVRRSSTQQLRYRARVEDDRFESEVPVADLAAYDTDGIEQWDLHLTDGEVKLRAGRQLDDIRDKKKIMVYPAQRVPAARGTLTVQPYYTVQDNLSLECRV
;
A
#
# COMPACT_ATOMS: atom_id res chain seq x y z
N MET A 1 21.51 -0.49 -1.58
CA MET A 1 20.07 -0.21 -1.32
C MET A 1 19.53 -1.27 -0.35
N LYS A 2 18.68 -0.89 0.61
CA LYS A 2 18.11 -1.85 1.57
C LYS A 2 17.02 -2.72 0.89
N PRO A 3 16.76 -3.95 1.37
CA PRO A 3 15.65 -4.75 0.87
C PRO A 3 14.32 -4.00 1.00
N HIS A 4 13.48 -4.08 -0.02
CA HIS A 4 12.18 -3.41 -0.06
C HIS A 4 11.22 -4.15 -1.00
N ALA A 5 9.94 -3.80 -0.93
CA ALA A 5 8.94 -4.25 -1.89
C ALA A 5 8.82 -3.19 -2.99
N GLU A 6 9.37 -3.48 -4.16
CA GLU A 6 9.37 -2.61 -5.32
C GLU A 6 8.02 -2.71 -6.05
N ILE A 7 7.28 -1.61 -6.12
CA ILE A 7 5.94 -1.53 -6.72
C ILE A 7 6.07 -1.37 -8.23
N GLU A 8 5.45 -2.28 -8.98
CA GLU A 8 5.39 -2.22 -10.44
C GLU A 8 4.07 -1.63 -10.93
N GLN A 9 2.95 -1.98 -10.27
CA GLN A 9 1.62 -1.58 -10.70
C GLN A 9 0.69 -1.31 -9.51
N VAL A 10 -0.14 -0.29 -9.64
CA VAL A 10 -1.20 0.06 -8.68
C VAL A 10 -2.49 0.30 -9.45
N TRP A 11 -3.54 -0.45 -9.13
CA TRP A 11 -4.84 -0.40 -9.80
C TRP A 11 -5.95 -0.09 -8.80
N PRO A 12 -6.25 1.19 -8.56
CA PRO A 12 -7.37 1.62 -7.73
C PRO A 12 -8.65 1.66 -8.57
N ARG A 13 -9.50 0.64 -8.44
CA ARG A 13 -10.79 0.52 -9.12
C ARG A 13 -11.71 -0.45 -8.40
N ASP A 14 -13.01 -0.35 -8.68
CA ASP A 14 -14.02 -1.33 -8.25
C ASP A 14 -14.06 -1.56 -6.72
N GLY A 15 -13.79 -0.49 -5.93
CA GLY A 15 -13.78 -0.56 -4.47
C GLY A 15 -12.55 -1.28 -3.89
N ARG A 16 -11.51 -1.49 -4.71
CA ARG A 16 -10.27 -2.18 -4.34
C ARG A 16 -9.05 -1.43 -4.86
N ILE A 17 -7.91 -1.68 -4.22
CA ILE A 17 -6.60 -1.24 -4.70
C ILE A 17 -5.74 -2.48 -4.86
N ARG A 18 -5.57 -2.93 -6.10
CA ARG A 18 -4.68 -4.06 -6.43
C ARG A 18 -3.26 -3.55 -6.60
N ILE A 19 -2.32 -4.24 -5.96
CA ILE A 19 -0.90 -3.86 -5.92
C ILE A 19 -0.09 -5.05 -6.40
N VAL A 20 0.77 -4.80 -7.38
CA VAL A 20 1.72 -5.78 -7.91
C VAL A 20 3.13 -5.20 -7.79
N GLY A 21 4.07 -6.05 -7.40
CA GLY A 21 5.46 -5.66 -7.28
C GLY A 21 6.40 -6.84 -7.19
N ARG A 22 7.65 -6.55 -6.83
CA ARG A 22 8.71 -7.53 -6.59
C ARG A 22 9.43 -7.29 -5.27
N LEU A 23 9.98 -8.34 -4.68
CA LEU A 23 10.92 -8.25 -3.58
C LEU A 23 12.30 -7.93 -4.13
N TYR A 24 12.88 -6.82 -3.69
CA TYR A 24 14.26 -6.46 -4.02
C TYR A 24 15.20 -6.75 -2.85
N GLY A 25 16.41 -7.22 -3.16
CA GLY A 25 17.44 -7.52 -2.16
C GLY A 25 17.16 -8.76 -1.30
N ARG A 26 16.15 -9.57 -1.67
CA ARG A 26 15.83 -10.86 -1.06
C ARG A 26 14.99 -11.71 -2.02
N ARG A 27 15.08 -13.04 -1.91
CA ARG A 27 14.12 -13.95 -2.54
C ARG A 27 12.81 -13.97 -1.77
N GLY A 28 11.68 -13.96 -2.48
CA GLY A 28 10.43 -14.39 -1.89
C GLY A 28 10.44 -15.91 -1.72
N ASP A 29 9.85 -16.35 -0.62
CA ASP A 29 9.65 -17.76 -0.32
C ASP A 29 8.15 -18.01 -0.34
N SER A 30 7.68 -18.76 -1.33
CA SER A 30 6.27 -19.09 -1.53
C SER A 30 5.69 -19.97 -0.42
N GLY A 31 6.54 -20.58 0.42
CA GLY A 31 6.14 -21.33 1.61
C GLY A 31 5.79 -20.44 2.81
N ARG A 32 6.08 -19.13 2.77
CA ARG A 32 5.79 -18.20 3.88
C ARG A 32 4.43 -17.52 3.73
N ASP A 33 3.81 -17.17 4.86
CA ASP A 33 2.56 -16.41 4.90
C ASP A 33 2.80 -14.91 4.70
N TRP A 34 3.08 -14.52 3.46
CA TRP A 34 3.28 -13.13 3.10
C TRP A 34 1.97 -12.32 3.19
N ARG A 35 2.06 -11.13 3.76
CA ARG A 35 0.98 -10.17 3.93
C ARG A 35 1.37 -8.78 3.44
N LEU A 36 0.44 -8.10 2.79
CA LEU A 36 0.48 -6.65 2.66
C LEU A 36 -0.01 -6.05 3.98
N LEU A 37 0.83 -5.24 4.61
CA LEU A 37 0.59 -4.58 5.89
C LEU A 37 0.43 -3.07 5.66
N LEU A 38 -0.74 -2.55 6.01
CA LEU A 38 -1.00 -1.11 6.07
C LEU A 38 -0.85 -0.68 7.53
N VAL A 39 -0.04 0.35 7.76
CA VAL A 39 0.20 0.93 9.09
C VAL A 39 -0.33 2.35 9.09
N ARG A 40 -1.29 2.65 9.97
CA ARG A 40 -1.81 4.01 10.12
C ARG A 40 -0.72 4.93 10.66
N ARG A 41 -0.56 6.14 10.12
CA ARG A 41 0.52 7.05 10.55
C ARG A 41 0.24 7.73 11.88
N SER A 42 -1.02 8.03 12.17
CA SER A 42 -1.42 8.71 13.40
C SER A 42 -1.58 7.78 14.61
N SER A 43 -1.50 6.45 14.44
CA SER A 43 -1.74 5.49 15.51
C SER A 43 -0.98 4.17 15.31
N THR A 44 -1.23 3.20 16.18
CA THR A 44 -0.67 1.83 16.07
C THR A 44 -1.55 0.87 15.26
N GLN A 45 -2.67 1.35 14.71
CA GLN A 45 -3.62 0.54 13.95
C GLN A 45 -3.00 -0.02 12.67
N GLN A 46 -3.34 -1.28 12.37
CA GLN A 46 -2.78 -2.02 11.26
C GLN A 46 -3.84 -2.89 10.58
N LEU A 47 -3.79 -2.93 9.25
CA LEU A 47 -4.57 -3.85 8.42
C LEU A 47 -3.62 -4.81 7.71
N ARG A 48 -4.03 -6.07 7.57
CA ARG A 48 -3.23 -7.14 6.97
C ARG A 48 -4.03 -7.88 5.92
N TYR A 49 -3.49 -7.92 4.70
CA TYR A 49 -4.08 -8.62 3.57
C TYR A 49 -3.14 -9.71 3.10
N ARG A 50 -3.68 -10.84 2.63
CA ARG A 50 -2.85 -11.89 2.02
C ARG A 50 -2.11 -11.31 0.82
N ALA A 51 -0.82 -11.59 0.72
CA ALA A 51 -0.03 -11.36 -0.48
C ALA A 51 0.36 -12.71 -1.07
N ARG A 52 0.04 -12.94 -2.35
CA ARG A 52 0.57 -14.08 -3.09
C ARG A 52 1.99 -13.73 -3.49
N VAL A 53 2.95 -14.61 -3.21
CA VAL A 53 4.35 -14.44 -3.59
C VAL A 53 4.80 -15.68 -4.36
N GLU A 54 5.31 -15.44 -5.56
CA GLU A 54 5.87 -16.45 -6.46
C GLU A 54 7.25 -15.94 -6.91
N ASP A 55 8.31 -16.66 -6.56
CA ASP A 55 9.69 -16.21 -6.67
C ASP A 55 9.93 -14.84 -6.03
N ASP A 56 10.20 -13.81 -6.81
CA ASP A 56 10.35 -12.43 -6.35
C ASP A 56 9.07 -11.61 -6.54
N ARG A 57 8.08 -12.09 -7.28
CA ARG A 57 6.87 -11.34 -7.60
C ARG A 57 5.83 -11.47 -6.51
N PHE A 58 5.12 -10.39 -6.23
CA PHE A 58 3.98 -10.42 -5.33
C PHE A 58 2.75 -9.69 -5.87
N GLU A 59 1.60 -10.10 -5.36
CA GLU A 59 0.31 -9.46 -5.60
C GLU A 59 -0.55 -9.46 -4.32
N SER A 60 -1.21 -8.33 -4.05
CA SER A 60 -2.18 -8.20 -2.97
C SER A 60 -3.26 -7.18 -3.32
N GLU A 61 -4.38 -7.24 -2.60
CA GLU A 61 -5.50 -6.32 -2.77
C GLU A 61 -5.92 -5.73 -1.44
N VAL A 62 -6.24 -4.44 -1.45
CA VAL A 62 -6.84 -3.71 -0.33
C VAL A 62 -8.30 -3.42 -0.67
N PRO A 63 -9.29 -4.04 0.00
CA PRO A 63 -10.66 -3.59 -0.04
C PRO A 63 -10.77 -2.20 0.60
N VAL A 64 -11.27 -1.22 -0.16
CA VAL A 64 -11.30 0.18 0.29
C VAL A 64 -12.26 0.38 1.46
N ALA A 65 -13.33 -0.41 1.53
CA ALA A 65 -14.32 -0.34 2.60
C ALA A 65 -13.73 -0.65 3.99
N ASP A 66 -12.65 -1.43 4.07
CA ASP A 66 -12.00 -1.74 5.35
C ASP A 66 -11.39 -0.49 5.99
N LEU A 67 -10.99 0.50 5.19
CA LEU A 67 -10.45 1.76 5.67
C LEU A 67 -11.54 2.67 6.25
N ALA A 68 -12.81 2.47 5.86
CA ALA A 68 -13.95 3.24 6.35
C ALA A 68 -14.35 2.90 7.79
N ALA A 69 -13.88 1.77 8.32
CA ALA A 69 -14.07 1.40 9.72
C ALA A 69 -13.25 2.29 10.68
N TYR A 70 -12.31 3.07 10.16
CA TYR A 70 -11.43 3.91 10.95
C TYR A 70 -11.86 5.37 10.81
N ASP A 71 -12.27 5.98 11.93
CA ASP A 71 -12.64 7.39 11.94
C ASP A 71 -11.41 8.24 11.57
N THR A 72 -11.61 9.22 10.70
CA THR A 72 -10.59 10.18 10.28
C THR A 72 -11.11 11.58 10.56
N ASP A 73 -10.51 12.26 11.54
CA ASP A 73 -10.76 13.68 11.77
C ASP A 73 -9.87 14.50 10.81
N GLY A 74 -10.12 14.35 9.50
CA GLY A 74 -9.37 14.98 8.43
C GLY A 74 -8.55 14.00 7.58
N ILE A 75 -7.34 14.42 7.18
CA ILE A 75 -6.47 13.62 6.31
C ILE A 75 -5.75 12.55 7.15
N GLU A 76 -5.98 11.28 6.82
CA GLU A 76 -5.26 10.15 7.39
C GLU A 76 -4.37 9.49 6.34
N GLN A 77 -3.24 8.92 6.76
CA GLN A 77 -2.28 8.30 5.86
C GLN A 77 -1.90 6.90 6.33
N TRP A 78 -1.89 5.96 5.39
CA TRP A 78 -1.53 4.57 5.64
C TRP A 78 -0.28 4.18 4.86
N ASP A 79 0.66 3.62 5.59
CA ASP A 79 1.97 3.25 5.13
C ASP A 79 2.02 1.77 4.76
N LEU A 80 2.36 1.48 3.51
CA LEU A 80 2.36 0.12 2.98
C LEU A 80 3.69 -0.58 3.19
N HIS A 81 3.59 -1.86 3.55
CA HIS A 81 4.70 -2.77 3.73
C HIS A 81 4.32 -4.16 3.22
N LEU A 82 5.31 -4.95 2.83
CA LEU A 82 5.18 -6.39 2.62
C LEU A 82 5.88 -7.11 3.79
N THR A 83 5.26 -8.12 4.39
CA THR A 83 5.80 -8.80 5.57
C THR A 83 5.44 -10.28 5.61
N ASP A 84 6.31 -11.10 6.16
CA ASP A 84 6.05 -12.51 6.50
C ASP A 84 6.03 -12.75 8.02
N GLY A 85 5.96 -11.68 8.82
CA GLY A 85 6.04 -11.70 10.28
C GLY A 85 7.45 -11.55 10.85
N GLU A 86 8.48 -12.02 10.16
CA GLU A 86 9.89 -11.86 10.55
C GLU A 86 10.50 -10.62 9.88
N VAL A 87 10.14 -10.40 8.62
CA VAL A 87 10.64 -9.32 7.78
C VAL A 87 9.52 -8.32 7.55
N LYS A 88 9.86 -7.03 7.54
CA LYS A 88 8.95 -5.95 7.15
C LYS A 88 9.64 -5.07 6.11
N LEU A 89 9.20 -5.17 4.87
CA LEU A 89 9.73 -4.45 3.72
C LEU A 89 8.86 -3.25 3.42
N ARG A 90 9.45 -2.06 3.34
CA ARG A 90 8.72 -0.86 2.91
C ARG A 90 8.31 -0.99 1.44
N ALA A 91 7.06 -0.64 1.11
CA ALA A 91 6.59 -0.62 -0.27
C ALA A 91 6.92 0.72 -0.93
N GLY A 92 7.62 0.70 -2.07
CA GLY A 92 8.02 1.90 -2.80
C GLY A 92 8.38 1.60 -4.25
N ARG A 93 8.77 2.62 -5.02
CA ARG A 93 9.23 2.46 -6.40
C ARG A 93 10.48 3.30 -6.63
N GLN A 94 11.64 2.67 -6.53
CA GLN A 94 12.95 3.31 -6.50
C GLN A 94 13.87 2.91 -7.66
N LEU A 95 13.52 1.89 -8.46
CA LEU A 95 14.40 1.26 -9.46
C LEU A 95 13.98 1.53 -10.90
N ASP A 96 13.12 2.52 -11.13
CA ASP A 96 12.58 2.88 -12.46
C ASP A 96 13.17 4.17 -13.04
N ASP A 97 14.19 4.74 -12.38
CA ASP A 97 14.83 6.02 -12.70
C ASP A 97 13.90 7.26 -12.73
N ILE A 98 12.65 7.13 -12.27
CA ILE A 98 11.71 8.24 -12.15
C ILE A 98 11.90 8.89 -10.77
N ARG A 99 12.12 10.21 -10.74
CA ARG A 99 12.28 10.97 -9.49
C ARG A 99 11.04 11.81 -9.20
N ASP A 100 10.90 12.26 -7.95
CA ASP A 100 9.83 13.16 -7.50
C ASP A 100 8.43 12.62 -7.82
N LYS A 101 8.18 11.30 -7.64
CA LYS A 101 6.91 10.66 -8.05
C LYS A 101 5.70 11.31 -7.41
N LYS A 102 5.84 11.82 -6.18
CA LYS A 102 4.79 12.58 -5.49
C LYS A 102 4.21 13.72 -6.32
N LYS A 103 5.01 14.36 -7.20
CA LYS A 103 4.60 15.51 -8.01
C LYS A 103 4.00 15.11 -9.37
N ILE A 104 4.23 13.89 -9.84
CA ILE A 104 3.92 13.48 -11.22
C ILE A 104 3.01 12.26 -11.34
N MET A 105 2.95 11.39 -10.32
CA MET A 105 2.09 10.20 -10.32
C MET A 105 0.81 10.48 -9.55
N VAL A 106 -0.30 10.58 -10.29
CA VAL A 106 -1.63 10.79 -9.74
C VAL A 106 -2.48 9.55 -10.00
N TYR A 107 -3.01 8.97 -8.93
CA TYR A 107 -3.95 7.86 -8.99
C TYR A 107 -5.38 8.35 -8.77
N PRO A 108 -6.40 7.75 -9.41
CA PRO A 108 -7.79 8.09 -9.11
C PRO A 108 -8.16 7.66 -7.69
N ALA A 109 -8.88 8.50 -6.98
CA ALA A 109 -9.42 8.18 -5.66
C ALA A 109 -10.61 7.21 -5.78
N GLN A 110 -10.65 6.22 -4.90
CA GLN A 110 -11.81 5.35 -4.68
C GLN A 110 -12.73 6.01 -3.64
N ARG A 111 -14.05 5.87 -3.80
CA ARG A 111 -15.06 6.45 -2.90
C ARG A 111 -15.91 5.34 -2.30
N VAL A 112 -16.09 5.35 -0.98
CA VAL A 112 -16.93 4.38 -0.26
C VAL A 112 -17.76 5.08 0.82
N PRO A 113 -18.95 4.56 1.18
CA PRO A 113 -19.70 5.05 2.33
C PRO A 113 -18.90 4.93 3.63
N ALA A 114 -19.03 5.91 4.52
CA ALA A 114 -18.45 5.92 5.86
C ALA A 114 -19.44 6.49 6.88
N ALA A 115 -19.17 6.29 8.17
CA ALA A 115 -20.05 6.78 9.24
C ALA A 115 -20.30 8.30 9.18
N ARG A 116 -19.29 9.07 8.74
CA ARG A 116 -19.34 10.53 8.60
C ARG A 116 -19.39 10.99 7.12
N GLY A 117 -20.09 10.27 6.25
CA GLY A 117 -20.27 10.69 4.84
C GLY A 117 -19.61 9.75 3.85
N THR A 118 -18.72 10.27 2.99
CA THR A 118 -18.03 9.46 1.96
C THR A 118 -16.53 9.50 2.18
N LEU A 119 -15.93 8.35 2.48
CA LEU A 119 -14.48 8.24 2.51
C LEU A 119 -13.93 8.21 1.08
N THR A 120 -12.95 9.06 0.81
CA THR A 120 -12.06 8.99 -0.35
C THR A 120 -10.76 8.31 0.05
N VAL A 121 -10.30 7.36 -0.75
CA VAL A 121 -9.02 6.68 -0.56
C VAL A 121 -8.21 6.77 -1.85
N GLN A 122 -7.02 7.36 -1.76
CA GLN A 122 -6.17 7.62 -2.91
C GLN A 122 -4.74 7.09 -2.68
N PRO A 123 -4.22 6.21 -3.55
CA PRO A 123 -2.80 5.90 -3.55
C PRO A 123 -1.98 7.13 -3.91
N TYR A 124 -0.83 7.29 -3.26
CA TYR A 124 0.13 8.33 -3.63
C TYR A 124 1.56 7.88 -3.29
N TYR A 125 2.53 8.42 -4.02
CA TYR A 125 3.93 8.28 -3.65
C TYR A 125 4.34 9.40 -2.69
N THR A 126 5.09 9.03 -1.65
CA THR A 126 5.70 9.96 -0.70
C THR A 126 6.91 10.67 -1.30
N VAL A 127 7.51 11.62 -0.58
CA VAL A 127 8.76 12.29 -0.99
C VAL A 127 9.96 11.34 -1.08
N GLN A 128 9.86 10.16 -0.47
CA GLN A 128 10.87 9.09 -0.54
C GLN A 128 10.49 8.01 -1.58
N ASP A 129 9.54 8.31 -2.48
CA ASP A 129 9.02 7.38 -3.47
C ASP A 129 8.46 6.06 -2.90
N ASN A 130 8.08 6.07 -1.61
CA ASN A 130 7.30 4.99 -1.00
C ASN A 130 5.81 5.13 -1.34
N LEU A 131 5.12 4.01 -1.55
CA LEU A 131 3.67 4.00 -1.77
C LEU A 131 2.92 4.07 -0.43
N SER A 132 1.96 4.97 -0.34
CA SER A 132 1.04 5.13 0.79
C SER A 132 -0.39 5.34 0.28
N LEU A 133 -1.38 5.19 1.17
CA LEU A 133 -2.76 5.60 0.91
C LEU A 133 -3.08 6.86 1.71
N GLU A 134 -3.74 7.81 1.09
CA GLU A 134 -4.38 8.94 1.76
C GLU A 134 -5.87 8.67 1.88
N CYS A 135 -6.43 8.91 3.06
CA CYS A 135 -7.83 8.75 3.40
C CYS A 135 -8.39 10.11 3.83
N ARG A 136 -9.52 10.54 3.25
CA ARG A 136 -10.19 11.79 3.60
C ARG A 136 -11.70 11.59 3.54
N VAL A 137 -12.40 11.97 4.60
CA VAL A 137 -13.87 12.06 4.67
C VAL A 137 -14.35 13.40 4.12
#